data_AF-A0A3B9ELP9-F1
#
_entry.id   AF-A0A3B9ELP9-F1
#
_cell.length_a   1.000
_cell.length_b   1.000
_cell.length_c   1.000
_cell.angle_alpha   90.00
_cell.angle_beta   90.00
_cell.angle_gamma   90.00
#
_symmetry.space_group_name_H-M   'P 1'
#
loop_
_entity.id
_entity.type
_entity.pdbx_description
1 polymer ?
#
loop_
_entity_poly.entity_id
_entity_poly.type
_entity_poly.pdbx_seq_one_letter_code
_entity_poly.pdbx_strand_id
1 'polypeptide(L)'
;MSAYALSARLRAWTYTIPVGLLTGLQAWRVIGFCFLPLWFFGILPGPFGLIAGLGDVAVGFGAAFVAYSISKNTSLIGGPAFYQVHVWGLIDFAGAIGSAFLTSGAVPAVWTGPVTSHAMEVWPLSIFPSFAVPLFTILHFIAIRNARRGAKA
;
A
#
# COMPACT_ATOMS: atom_id res chain seq x y z
N MET A 1 5.49 11.36 -9.60
CA MET A 1 4.43 12.39 -9.51
C MET A 1 4.58 13.51 -10.55
N SER A 2 5.80 13.98 -10.84
CA SER A 2 6.05 15.07 -11.80
C SER A 2 5.51 14.79 -13.21
N ALA A 3 5.75 13.60 -13.77
CA ALA A 3 5.23 13.22 -15.09
C ALA A 3 3.69 13.22 -15.17
N TYR A 4 3.01 12.82 -14.09
CA TYR A 4 1.55 12.85 -13.98
C TYR A 4 0.99 14.29 -13.90
N ALA A 5 1.68 15.18 -13.18
CA ALA A 5 1.29 16.58 -13.12
C ALA A 5 1.47 17.29 -14.48
N LEU A 6 2.54 16.95 -15.19
CA LEU A 6 2.95 17.59 -16.44
C LEU A 6 2.19 17.08 -17.68
N SER A 7 1.69 15.83 -17.67
CA SER A 7 1.03 15.23 -18.84
C SER A 7 -0.50 15.20 -18.72
N ALA A 8 -1.18 16.07 -19.47
CA ALA A 8 -2.64 16.06 -19.56
C ALA A 8 -3.20 14.74 -20.11
N ARG A 9 -2.50 14.11 -21.07
CA ARG A 9 -2.88 12.81 -21.66
C ARG A 9 -2.84 11.69 -20.63
N LEU A 10 -1.78 11.64 -19.83
CA LEU A 10 -1.66 10.63 -18.77
C LEU A 10 -2.77 10.77 -17.73
N ARG A 11 -3.11 12.01 -17.35
CA ARG A 11 -4.26 12.27 -16.46
C ARG A 11 -5.58 11.82 -17.07
N ALA A 12 -5.83 12.19 -18.33
CA ALA A 12 -7.04 11.79 -19.06
C ALA A 12 -7.18 10.26 -19.10
N TRP A 13 -6.10 9.54 -19.39
CA TRP A 13 -6.08 8.08 -19.37
C TRP A 13 -6.39 7.51 -17.97
N THR A 14 -5.81 8.08 -16.90
CA THR A 14 -6.15 7.57 -15.55
C THR A 14 -7.63 7.73 -15.21
N TYR A 15 -8.35 8.68 -15.80
CA TYR A 15 -9.78 8.86 -15.58
C TYR A 15 -10.64 7.81 -16.28
N THR A 16 -10.12 7.12 -17.29
CA THR A 16 -10.87 6.02 -17.93
C THR A 16 -10.85 4.74 -17.10
N ILE A 17 -10.03 4.68 -16.04
CA ILE A 17 -9.91 3.50 -15.17
C ILE A 17 -10.99 3.58 -14.07
N PRO A 18 -11.87 2.57 -13.94
CA PRO A 18 -12.88 2.55 -12.89
C PRO A 18 -12.25 2.59 -11.49
N VAL A 19 -12.71 3.50 -10.63
CA VAL A 19 -12.19 3.60 -9.26
C VAL A 19 -12.42 2.34 -8.43
N GLY A 20 -13.52 1.62 -8.67
CA GLY A 20 -13.78 0.33 -8.04
C GLY A 20 -12.71 -0.72 -8.37
N LEU A 21 -12.17 -0.71 -9.59
CA LEU A 21 -11.04 -1.57 -9.99
C LEU A 21 -9.76 -1.14 -9.26
N LEU A 22 -9.47 0.16 -9.21
CA LEU A 22 -8.30 0.68 -8.50
C LEU A 22 -8.32 0.33 -7.01
N THR A 23 -9.49 0.39 -6.38
CA THR A 23 -9.68 -0.05 -4.99
C THR A 23 -9.57 -1.57 -4.88
N GLY A 24 -10.22 -2.33 -5.77
CA GLY A 24 -10.18 -3.79 -5.75
C GLY A 24 -8.77 -4.37 -5.92
N LEU A 25 -7.92 -3.74 -6.73
CA LEU A 25 -6.51 -4.13 -6.88
C LEU A 25 -5.73 -4.06 -5.57
N GLN A 26 -6.10 -3.18 -4.62
CA GLN A 26 -5.46 -3.11 -3.31
C GLN A 26 -5.73 -4.36 -2.45
N ALA A 27 -6.73 -5.20 -2.80
CA ALA A 27 -6.98 -6.47 -2.11
C ALA A 27 -5.81 -7.45 -2.21
N TRP A 28 -4.96 -7.33 -3.25
CA TRP A 28 -3.74 -8.13 -3.39
C TRP A 28 -2.76 -7.94 -2.23
N ARG A 29 -2.89 -6.86 -1.47
CA ARG A 29 -2.05 -6.59 -0.30
C ARG A 29 -2.20 -7.62 0.80
N VAL A 30 -3.25 -8.45 0.82
CA VAL A 30 -3.36 -9.59 1.76
C VAL A 30 -2.13 -10.52 1.67
N ILE A 31 -1.39 -10.52 0.55
CA ILE A 31 -0.11 -11.23 0.44
C ILE A 31 0.92 -10.80 1.49
N GLY A 32 0.85 -9.58 2.03
CA GLY A 32 1.71 -9.09 3.12
C GLY A 32 1.63 -9.93 4.39
N PHE A 33 0.61 -10.78 4.53
CA PHE A 33 0.59 -11.85 5.54
C PHE A 33 1.87 -12.69 5.54
N CYS A 34 2.55 -12.84 4.40
CA CYS A 34 3.82 -13.56 4.29
C CYS A 34 4.94 -12.97 5.17
N PHE A 35 4.86 -11.71 5.60
CA PHE A 35 5.85 -11.11 6.50
C PHE A 35 5.78 -11.64 7.93
N LEU A 36 4.63 -12.16 8.37
CA LEU A 36 4.45 -12.73 9.70
C LEU A 36 5.27 -14.02 9.92
N PRO A 37 5.21 -15.04 9.05
CA PRO A 37 6.08 -16.21 9.20
C PRO A 37 7.57 -15.84 9.01
N LEU A 38 7.90 -14.91 8.12
CA LEU A 38 9.28 -14.43 7.96
C LEU A 38 9.81 -13.77 9.24
N TRP A 39 8.98 -13.04 9.97
CA TRP A 39 9.31 -12.58 11.31
C TRP A 39 9.46 -13.75 12.29
N PHE A 40 8.50 -14.67 12.31
CA PHE A 40 8.50 -15.83 13.23
C PHE A 40 9.76 -16.69 13.10
N PHE A 41 10.26 -16.90 11.87
CA PHE A 41 11.49 -17.64 11.60
C PHE A 41 12.78 -16.80 11.71
N GLY A 42 12.69 -15.54 12.15
CA GLY A 42 13.86 -14.68 12.35
C GLY A 42 14.52 -14.18 11.07
N ILE A 43 13.79 -14.18 9.94
CA ILE A 43 14.27 -13.65 8.65
C ILE A 43 14.03 -12.14 8.58
N LEU A 44 12.93 -11.67 9.15
CA LEU A 44 12.59 -10.24 9.23
C LEU A 44 12.54 -9.76 10.68
N PRO A 45 12.89 -8.50 10.94
CA PRO A 45 12.80 -7.92 12.28
C PRO A 45 11.32 -7.73 12.65
N GLY A 46 10.99 -7.99 13.91
CA GLY A 46 9.62 -7.92 14.42
C GLY A 46 8.89 -6.61 14.13
N PRO A 47 9.48 -5.42 14.38
CA PRO A 47 8.83 -4.15 14.07
C PRO A 47 8.38 -4.04 12.62
N PHE A 48 9.22 -4.47 11.67
CA PHE A 48 8.85 -4.45 10.24
C PHE A 48 7.80 -5.51 9.92
N GLY A 49 8.07 -6.78 10.26
CA GLY A 49 7.19 -7.89 9.87
C GLY A 49 5.77 -7.78 10.42
N LEU A 50 5.62 -7.27 11.65
CA LEU A 50 4.32 -7.04 12.27
C LEU A 50 3.59 -5.83 11.67
N ILE A 51 4.26 -4.67 11.57
CA ILE A 51 3.63 -3.44 11.05
C ILE A 51 3.23 -3.64 9.60
N ALA A 52 4.17 -4.04 8.74
CA ALA A 52 3.89 -4.24 7.32
C ALA A 52 2.88 -5.37 7.11
N GLY A 53 3.06 -6.52 7.76
CA GLY A 53 2.22 -7.69 7.53
C GLY A 53 0.77 -7.49 7.98
N LEU A 54 0.55 -6.97 9.20
CA LEU A 54 -0.80 -6.74 9.71
C LEU A 54 -1.49 -5.57 8.99
N GLY A 55 -0.75 -4.51 8.69
CA GLY A 55 -1.31 -3.36 7.99
C GLY A 55 -1.71 -3.69 6.55
N ASP A 56 -0.87 -4.44 5.82
CA ASP A 56 -1.18 -4.91 4.47
C ASP A 56 -2.45 -5.79 4.44
N VAL A 57 -2.59 -6.70 5.41
CA VAL A 57 -3.76 -7.57 5.53
C VAL A 57 -5.01 -6.74 5.84
N ALA A 58 -4.95 -5.82 6.81
CA ALA A 58 -6.07 -4.97 7.18
C ALA A 58 -6.55 -4.11 6.01
N VAL A 59 -5.61 -3.48 5.28
CA VAL A 59 -5.90 -2.65 4.11
C VAL A 59 -6.43 -3.49 2.97
N GLY A 60 -5.85 -4.66 2.71
CA GLY A 60 -6.27 -5.57 1.65
C GLY A 60 -7.70 -6.05 1.84
N PHE A 61 -8.06 -6.51 3.04
CA PHE A 61 -9.45 -6.88 3.34
C PHE A 61 -10.40 -5.70 3.28
N GLY A 62 -10.01 -4.55 3.84
CA GLY A 62 -10.79 -3.31 3.74
C GLY A 62 -11.05 -2.91 2.29
N ALA A 63 -10.05 -3.06 1.42
CA ALA A 63 -10.16 -2.72 0.02
C ALA A 63 -11.07 -3.67 -0.75
N ALA A 64 -10.98 -4.98 -0.48
CA ALA A 64 -11.89 -5.98 -1.05
C ALA A 64 -13.35 -5.67 -0.67
N PHE A 65 -13.59 -5.36 0.61
CA PHE A 65 -14.93 -5.01 1.10
C PHE A 65 -15.45 -3.73 0.45
N VAL A 66 -14.67 -2.64 0.46
CA VAL A 66 -15.08 -1.37 -0.14
C VAL A 66 -15.31 -1.50 -1.65
N ALA A 67 -14.45 -2.21 -2.37
CA ALA A 67 -14.61 -2.45 -3.80
C ALA A 67 -15.88 -3.26 -4.10
N TYR A 68 -16.17 -4.29 -3.30
CA TYR A 68 -17.41 -5.04 -3.39
C TYR A 68 -18.63 -4.15 -3.14
N SER A 69 -18.62 -3.33 -2.09
CA SER A 69 -19.71 -2.38 -1.81
C SER A 69 -19.93 -1.40 -2.96
N ILE A 70 -18.86 -0.86 -3.57
CA ILE A 70 -18.94 0.03 -4.73
C ILE A 70 -19.53 -0.68 -5.95
N SER A 71 -19.23 -1.97 -6.15
CA SER A 71 -19.81 -2.76 -7.25
C SER A 71 -21.33 -2.91 -7.12
N LYS A 72 -21.86 -2.81 -5.90
CA LYS A 72 -23.31 -2.86 -5.62
C LYS A 72 -23.95 -1.49 -5.63
N ASN A 73 -23.22 -0.45 -5.21
CA ASN A 73 -23.70 0.92 -5.19
C ASN A 73 -22.57 1.91 -5.46
N THR A 74 -22.57 2.49 -6.66
CA THR A 74 -21.54 3.45 -7.09
C THR A 74 -21.60 4.78 -6.35
N SER A 75 -22.70 5.11 -5.65
CA SER A 75 -22.77 6.34 -4.84
C SER A 75 -21.86 6.32 -3.61
N LEU A 76 -21.31 5.15 -3.25
CA LEU A 76 -20.32 5.00 -2.18
C LEU A 76 -18.92 5.50 -2.57
N ILE A 77 -18.68 5.74 -3.86
CA ILE A 77 -17.44 6.35 -4.34
C ILE A 77 -17.31 7.75 -3.74
N GLY A 78 -16.17 8.04 -3.11
CA GLY A 78 -15.96 9.31 -2.43
C GLY A 78 -16.62 9.41 -1.05
N GLY A 79 -17.21 8.33 -0.52
CA GLY A 79 -17.66 8.27 0.87
C GLY A 79 -16.51 8.07 1.87
N PRO A 80 -16.79 8.13 3.20
CA PRO A 80 -15.78 7.98 4.25
C PRO A 80 -15.00 6.67 4.16
N ALA A 81 -15.69 5.53 4.01
CA ALA A 81 -15.06 4.22 3.93
C ALA A 81 -14.09 4.10 2.73
N PHE A 82 -14.46 4.69 1.59
CA PHE A 82 -13.59 4.75 0.41
C PHE A 82 -12.30 5.52 0.69
N TYR A 83 -12.39 6.72 1.30
CA TYR A 83 -11.17 7.47 1.61
C TYR A 83 -10.35 6.83 2.73
N GLN A 84 -11.01 6.27 3.74
CA GLN A 84 -10.35 5.60 4.86
C GLN A 84 -9.46 4.46 4.38
N VAL A 85 -9.95 3.56 3.54
CA VAL A 85 -9.12 2.44 3.07
C VAL A 85 -7.90 2.92 2.30
N HIS A 86 -8.03 3.98 1.50
CA HIS A 86 -6.89 4.49 0.75
C HIS A 86 -5.90 5.27 1.61
N VAL A 87 -6.37 6.02 2.61
CA VAL A 87 -5.51 6.74 3.57
C VAL A 87 -4.78 5.75 4.47
N TRP A 88 -5.48 4.76 5.01
CA TRP A 88 -4.87 3.70 5.82
C TRP A 88 -3.82 2.91 5.03
N GLY A 89 -4.07 2.63 3.74
CA GLY A 89 -3.06 1.99 2.88
C GLY A 89 -1.79 2.80 2.65
N LEU A 90 -1.88 4.14 2.66
CA LEU A 90 -0.71 5.02 2.58
C LEU A 90 0.02 5.13 3.93
N ILE A 91 -0.73 5.18 5.04
CA ILE A 91 -0.16 5.17 6.40
C ILE A 91 0.58 3.86 6.64
N ASP A 92 0.00 2.73 6.22
CA ASP A 92 0.65 1.43 6.34
C ASP A 92 1.99 1.40 5.61
N PHE A 93 2.05 1.84 4.36
CA PHE A 93 3.33 1.93 3.65
C PHE A 93 4.34 2.86 4.32
N ALA A 94 3.90 3.99 4.87
CA ALA A 94 4.78 4.85 5.65
C ALA A 94 5.33 4.14 6.90
N GLY A 95 4.48 3.37 7.59
CA GLY A 95 4.88 2.53 8.72
C GLY A 95 5.84 1.41 8.34
N ALA A 96 5.59 0.72 7.23
CA ALA A 96 6.45 -0.33 6.70
C ALA A 96 7.82 0.22 6.29
N ILE A 97 7.87 1.34 5.56
CA ILE A 97 9.13 1.99 5.17
C ILE A 97 9.88 2.50 6.42
N GLY A 98 9.18 3.14 7.35
CA GLY A 98 9.78 3.66 8.58
C GLY A 98 10.37 2.53 9.45
N SER A 99 9.61 1.46 9.66
CA SER A 99 10.07 0.30 10.42
C SER A 99 11.21 -0.44 9.71
N ALA A 100 11.18 -0.59 8.39
CA ALA A 100 12.29 -1.16 7.61
C ALA A 100 13.56 -0.33 7.77
N PHE A 101 13.45 1.00 7.66
CA PHE A 101 14.58 1.91 7.83
C PHE A 101 15.17 1.83 9.24
N LEU A 102 14.32 1.91 10.27
CA LEU A 102 14.75 1.84 11.66
C LEU A 102 15.43 0.49 11.98
N THR A 103 14.98 -0.60 11.36
CA THR A 103 15.52 -1.95 11.59
C THR A 103 16.57 -2.38 10.54
N SER A 104 17.06 -1.45 9.72
CA SER A 104 18.05 -1.77 8.66
C SER A 104 19.43 -2.13 9.20
N GLY A 105 19.76 -1.70 10.42
CA GLY A 105 21.12 -1.80 10.95
C GLY A 105 22.09 -0.76 10.38
N ALA A 106 21.63 0.14 9.48
CA ALA A 106 22.46 1.20 8.92
C ALA A 106 22.94 2.21 9.98
N VAL A 107 22.17 2.37 11.06
CA VAL A 107 22.52 3.20 12.22
C VAL A 107 22.55 2.33 13.47
N PRO A 108 23.73 1.88 13.95
CA PRO A 108 23.84 0.95 15.09
C PRO A 108 23.20 1.47 16.39
N ALA A 109 23.12 2.79 16.57
CA ALA A 109 22.46 3.41 17.73
C ALA A 109 20.93 3.28 17.71
N VAL A 110 20.32 3.01 16.55
CA VAL A 110 18.86 2.90 16.37
C VAL A 110 18.41 1.44 16.46
N TRP A 111 19.23 0.50 15.99
CA TRP A 111 18.91 -0.93 16.01
C TRP A 111 20.12 -1.77 16.36
N THR A 112 20.00 -2.50 17.47
CA THR A 112 21.02 -3.42 17.99
C THR A 112 20.60 -4.89 17.85
N GLY A 113 19.43 -5.14 17.25
CA GLY A 113 18.91 -6.49 17.06
C GLY A 113 19.73 -7.29 16.04
N PRO A 114 19.84 -8.63 16.20
CA PRO A 114 20.65 -9.46 15.32
C PRO A 114 20.06 -9.65 13.92
N VAL A 115 18.75 -9.41 13.76
CA VAL A 115 18.01 -9.53 12.49
C VAL A 115 17.71 -8.13 11.97
N THR A 116 17.99 -7.88 10.69
CA THR A 116 17.75 -6.58 10.03
C THR A 116 16.77 -6.70 8.87
N SER A 117 16.31 -5.58 8.33
CA SER A 117 15.43 -5.55 7.15
C SER A 117 16.14 -5.89 5.83
N HIS A 118 17.43 -6.27 5.84
CA HIS A 118 18.23 -6.58 4.64
C HIS A 118 17.60 -7.66 3.73
N ALA A 119 16.84 -8.60 4.30
CA ALA A 119 16.13 -9.60 3.51
C ALA A 119 15.21 -8.97 2.44
N MET A 120 14.68 -7.76 2.69
CA MET A 120 13.85 -7.00 1.75
C MET A 120 14.62 -6.44 0.55
N GLU A 121 15.95 -6.51 0.54
CA GLU A 121 16.80 -6.07 -0.58
C GLU A 121 17.21 -7.25 -1.48
N VAL A 122 16.93 -8.48 -1.03
CA VAL A 122 17.35 -9.72 -1.69
C VAL A 122 16.16 -10.38 -2.37
N TRP A 123 16.39 -11.01 -3.53
CA TRP A 123 15.36 -11.80 -4.20
C TRP A 123 14.92 -12.99 -3.31
N PRO A 124 13.61 -13.30 -3.21
CA PRO A 124 12.49 -12.72 -3.94
C PRO A 124 11.84 -11.49 -3.28
N LEU A 125 12.21 -11.14 -2.05
CA LEU A 125 11.52 -10.10 -1.28
C LEU A 125 11.76 -8.68 -1.81
N SER A 126 12.84 -8.46 -2.58
CA SER A 126 13.11 -7.17 -3.21
C SER A 126 11.99 -6.65 -4.11
N ILE A 127 11.13 -7.53 -4.65
CA ILE A 127 9.96 -7.15 -5.46
C ILE A 127 8.98 -6.25 -4.71
N PHE A 128 8.89 -6.38 -3.38
CA PHE A 128 7.98 -5.59 -2.57
C PHE A 128 8.38 -4.10 -2.57
N PRO A 129 9.56 -3.70 -2.06
CA PRO A 129 9.96 -2.29 -2.04
C PRO A 129 10.27 -1.76 -3.44
N SER A 130 10.76 -2.59 -4.37
CA SER A 130 11.18 -2.11 -5.70
C SER A 130 10.01 -1.90 -6.66
N PHE A 131 8.90 -2.60 -6.48
CA PHE A 131 7.79 -2.60 -7.44
C PHE A 131 6.41 -2.54 -6.79
N ALA A 132 6.07 -3.50 -5.92
CA ALA A 132 4.71 -3.63 -5.40
C ALA A 132 4.29 -2.41 -4.58
N VAL A 133 5.12 -1.99 -3.60
CA VAL A 133 4.85 -0.83 -2.73
C VAL A 133 4.71 0.47 -3.55
N PRO A 134 5.64 0.82 -4.46
CA PRO A 134 5.46 1.97 -5.34
C PRO A 134 4.20 1.90 -6.21
N LEU A 135 3.91 0.74 -6.80
CA LEU A 135 2.74 0.54 -7.66
C LEU A 135 1.45 0.77 -6.88
N PHE A 136 1.26 0.09 -5.75
CA PHE A 136 0.06 0.23 -4.92
C PHE A 136 -0.09 1.65 -4.37
N THR A 137 1.01 2.31 -4.03
CA THR A 137 1.02 3.73 -3.64
C THR A 137 0.45 4.61 -4.75
N ILE A 138 0.89 4.41 -6.00
CA ILE A 138 0.37 5.14 -7.16
C ILE A 138 -1.13 4.89 -7.33
N LEU A 139 -1.57 3.64 -7.22
CA LEU A 139 -2.99 3.28 -7.33
C LEU A 139 -3.85 3.95 -6.25
N HIS A 140 -3.36 4.06 -5.01
CA HIS A 140 -4.04 4.82 -3.95
C HIS A 140 -4.24 6.29 -4.34
N PHE A 141 -3.19 6.95 -4.83
CA PHE A 141 -3.28 8.35 -5.25
C PHE A 141 -4.23 8.56 -6.43
N ILE A 142 -4.19 7.67 -7.43
CA ILE A 142 -5.10 7.76 -8.59
C ILE A 142 -6.55 7.58 -8.13
N ALA A 143 -6.84 6.58 -7.29
CA ALA A 143 -8.19 6.32 -6.79
C ALA A 143 -8.76 7.53 -6.03
N ILE A 144 -8.01 8.08 -5.08
CA ILE A 144 -8.41 9.27 -4.31
C ILE A 144 -8.67 10.46 -5.24
N ARG A 145 -7.78 10.70 -6.21
CA ARG A 145 -7.90 11.84 -7.13
C ARG A 145 -9.10 11.72 -8.05
N ASN A 146 -9.33 10.54 -8.62
CA ASN A 146 -10.44 10.29 -9.53
C ASN A 146 -11.79 10.45 -8.81
N ALA A 147 -11.91 9.91 -7.59
CA ALA A 147 -13.11 10.07 -6.77
C ALA A 147 -13.39 11.55 -6.43
N ARG A 148 -12.37 12.33 -6.04
CA ARG A 148 -12.52 13.76 -5.74
C ARG A 148 -12.94 14.60 -6.94
N ARG A 149 -12.57 14.19 -8.15
CA ARG A 149 -12.96 14.88 -9.40
C ARG A 149 -14.39 14.50 -9.79
N GLY A 150 -14.76 13.23 -9.69
CA GLY A 150 -16.13 12.76 -9.93
C GLY A 150 -17.14 13.41 -8.98
N ALA A 151 -16.78 13.65 -7.73
CA ALA A 151 -17.63 14.36 -6.76
C ALA A 151 -17.77 15.88 -7.02
N LYS A 152 -16.96 16.45 -7.92
CA LYS A 152 -16.99 17.88 -8.28
C LYS A 152 -17.57 18.15 -9.67
N ALA A 153 -17.87 17.10 -10.43
CA ALA A 153 -18.51 17.16 -11.74
C ALA A 153 -20.03 17.02 -11.58
#